data_AF-A0A8T1AVI5-F1
#
_entry.id   AF-A0A8T1AVI5-F1
#
_cell.length_a   1.000
_cell.length_b   1.000
_cell.length_c   1.000
_cell.angle_alpha   90.00
_cell.angle_beta   90.00
_cell.angle_gamma   90.00
#
_symmetry.space_group_name_H-M   'P 1'
#
loop_
_entity.id
_entity.type
_entity.pdbx_description
1 polymer ?
#
loop_
_entity_poly.entity_id
_entity_poly.type
_entity_poly.pdbx_seq_one_letter_code
_entity_poly.pdbx_strand_id
1 'polypeptide(L)'
;MWDSSPRKQRGGKLNAKVTDAHVAYLLDRIDENCYLALDEMVDALEPRFEVTVSRQTIKHHIDGRMYTIKKTHCDSNYRNLPENRILCRDFIVDLLAYKSEGKQIFYVDETNFDLWCSRSRDRSLKGLAYSERNFGSFTSENCNKFFRRLLTHIARTTRHDNVRFLARHRKAILQVPPHRTIKAHREEYLKLAADLLVYKAITPYLCYKYSLHPVKFHARRIQVKDMPVGE
;
A
#
# COMPACT_ATOMS: atom_id res chain seq x y z
N MET A 1 10.82 64.89 -10.69
CA MET A 1 11.50 63.58 -10.65
C MET A 1 11.35 63.06 -9.23
N TRP A 2 10.40 62.17 -8.98
CA TRP A 2 10.12 61.66 -7.62
C TRP A 2 11.02 60.45 -7.39
N ASP A 3 12.05 60.63 -6.56
CA ASP A 3 12.93 59.55 -6.15
C ASP A 3 12.16 58.60 -5.23
N SER A 4 11.84 57.42 -5.76
CA SER A 4 11.11 56.39 -5.03
C SER A 4 12.11 55.60 -4.20
N SER A 5 12.40 56.08 -2.99
CA SER A 5 13.25 55.36 -2.05
C SER A 5 12.71 53.92 -1.85
N PRO A 6 13.54 52.87 -1.95
CA PRO A 6 13.06 51.50 -1.91
C PRO A 6 12.41 51.23 -0.55
N ARG A 7 11.14 50.78 -0.58
CA ARG A 7 10.42 50.38 0.64
C ARG A 7 11.22 49.28 1.34
N LYS A 8 11.67 49.54 2.58
CA LYS A 8 12.25 48.49 3.45
C LYS A 8 11.29 47.30 3.49
N GLN A 9 11.78 46.09 3.21
CA GLN A 9 11.00 44.87 3.40
C GLN A 9 10.51 44.81 4.85
N ARG A 10 9.20 44.78 5.05
CA ARG A 10 8.63 44.51 6.38
C ARG A 10 8.82 43.02 6.68
N GLY A 11 9.70 42.72 7.64
CA GLY A 11 9.82 41.41 8.29
C GLY A 11 10.85 40.47 7.64
N GLY A 12 11.93 40.20 8.37
CA GLY A 12 12.85 39.09 8.10
C GLY A 12 12.49 37.86 8.94
N LYS A 13 12.94 36.68 8.50
CA LYS A 13 12.74 35.39 9.16
C LYS A 13 13.61 35.28 10.42
N LEU A 14 13.33 36.07 11.46
CA LEU A 14 14.05 35.99 12.73
C LEU A 14 13.41 34.88 13.59
N ASN A 15 14.25 33.97 14.09
CA ASN A 15 13.90 32.88 15.02
C ASN A 15 13.07 31.72 14.46
N ALA A 16 13.30 31.31 13.21
CA ALA A 16 12.70 30.07 12.69
C ALA A 16 13.30 28.85 13.40
N LYS A 17 12.49 28.14 14.20
CA LYS A 17 12.88 26.89 14.88
C LYS A 17 13.28 25.76 13.91
N VAL A 18 12.76 25.79 12.69
CA VAL A 18 13.07 24.81 11.65
C VAL A 18 14.00 25.46 10.63
N THR A 19 15.23 24.94 10.58
CA THR A 19 16.28 25.35 9.64
C THR A 19 16.23 24.48 8.39
N ASP A 20 16.92 24.89 7.33
CA ASP A 20 17.00 24.09 6.10
C ASP A 20 17.74 22.76 6.32
N ALA A 21 18.66 22.69 7.29
CA ALA A 21 19.32 21.46 7.70
C ALA A 21 18.34 20.44 8.31
N HIS A 22 17.38 20.90 9.14
CA HIS A 22 16.33 20.04 9.67
C HIS A 22 15.44 19.49 8.55
N VAL A 23 15.12 20.33 7.56
CA VAL A 23 14.32 19.91 6.41
C VAL A 23 15.07 18.89 5.56
N ALA A 24 16.36 19.11 5.28
CA ALA A 24 17.19 18.17 4.51
C ALA A 24 17.22 16.78 5.18
N TYR A 25 17.46 16.73 6.49
CA TYR A 25 17.42 15.47 7.26
C TYR A 25 16.07 14.74 7.15
N LEU A 26 14.96 15.48 7.18
CA LEU A 26 13.64 14.90 6.99
C LEU A 26 13.40 14.40 5.56
N LEU A 27 13.99 15.05 4.56
CA LEU A 27 13.91 14.59 3.17
C LEU A 27 14.70 13.29 2.98
N ASP A 28 15.91 13.18 3.54
CA ASP A 28 16.69 11.94 3.53
C ASP A 28 15.89 10.80 4.17
N ARG A 29 15.20 11.09 5.29
CA ARG A 29 14.31 10.12 5.95
C ARG A 29 13.08 9.74 5.11
N ILE A 30 12.55 10.64 4.29
CA ILE A 30 11.49 10.32 3.32
C ILE A 30 12.05 9.45 2.18
N ASP A 31 13.30 9.70 1.78
CA ASP A 31 14.04 8.93 0.77
C ASP A 31 14.31 7.50 1.22
N GLU A 32 14.65 7.31 2.50
CA GLU A 32 14.74 5.99 3.14
C GLU A 32 13.37 5.34 3.34
N ASN A 33 12.36 6.09 3.80
CA ASN A 33 11.01 5.58 4.08
C ASN A 33 9.93 6.59 3.70
N CYS A 34 9.31 6.40 2.54
CA CYS A 34 8.28 7.30 2.03
C CYS A 34 6.95 7.26 2.83
N TYR A 35 6.78 6.31 3.75
CA TYR A 35 5.60 6.18 4.60
C TYR A 35 5.64 7.01 5.88
N LEU A 36 6.74 7.73 6.11
CA LEU A 36 6.95 8.51 7.33
C LEU A 36 5.79 9.49 7.58
N ALA A 37 5.09 9.31 8.70
CA ALA A 37 4.04 10.21 9.14
C ALA A 37 4.62 11.55 9.60
N LEU A 38 3.83 12.61 9.53
CA LEU A 38 4.23 13.91 10.06
C LEU A 38 4.53 13.86 11.56
N ASP A 39 3.83 13.02 12.32
CA ASP A 39 4.08 12.85 13.75
C ASP A 39 5.45 12.17 13.96
N GLU A 40 5.77 11.12 13.19
CA GLU A 40 7.08 10.45 13.22
C GLU A 40 8.22 11.38 12.78
N MET A 41 7.96 12.33 11.87
CA MET A 41 8.92 13.36 11.49
C MET A 41 9.19 14.36 12.61
N VAL A 42 8.15 14.73 13.38
CA VAL A 42 8.31 15.59 14.55
C VAL A 42 9.14 14.86 15.61
N ASP A 43 8.78 13.62 15.90
CA ASP A 43 9.47 12.77 16.89
C ASP A 43 10.93 12.52 16.48
N ALA A 44 11.25 12.48 15.19
CA ALA A 44 12.61 12.29 14.69
C ALA A 44 13.52 13.52 14.88
N LEU A 45 12.98 14.72 15.04
CA LEU A 45 13.76 15.95 15.20
C LEU A 45 14.23 16.18 16.63
N GLU A 46 13.44 15.76 17.63
CA GLU A 46 13.73 15.95 19.04
C GLU A 46 15.06 15.28 19.48
N PRO A 47 15.32 13.98 19.24
CA PRO A 47 16.53 13.33 19.71
C PRO A 47 17.81 13.77 18.98
N ARG A 48 17.69 14.39 17.79
CA ARG A 48 18.85 14.75 16.95
C ARG A 48 19.20 16.23 17.03
N PHE A 49 18.19 17.09 17.12
CA PHE A 49 18.36 18.54 17.07
C PHE A 49 17.80 19.26 18.31
N GLU A 50 17.21 18.53 19.25
CA GLU A 50 16.54 19.10 20.44
C GLU A 50 15.43 20.10 20.05
N VAL A 51 14.80 19.86 18.90
CA VAL A 51 13.76 20.73 18.35
C VAL A 51 12.38 20.08 18.48
N THR A 52 11.54 20.69 19.31
CA THR A 52 10.11 20.37 19.41
C THR A 52 9.30 21.34 18.56
N VAL A 53 8.56 20.82 17.58
CA VAL A 53 7.75 21.60 16.64
C VAL A 53 6.40 20.96 16.41
N SER A 54 5.41 21.77 16.02
CA SER A 54 4.09 21.23 15.70
C SER A 54 4.12 20.44 14.39
N ARG A 55 3.24 19.43 14.30
CA ARG A 55 2.96 18.69 13.06
C ARG A 55 2.68 19.60 11.87
N GLN A 56 1.97 20.70 12.10
CA GLN A 56 1.60 21.66 11.05
C GLN A 56 2.82 22.42 10.53
N THR A 57 3.76 22.77 11.42
CA THR A 57 5.04 23.39 11.05
C THR A 57 5.80 22.48 10.08
N ILE A 58 5.98 21.19 10.41
CA ILE A 58 6.66 20.24 9.52
C ILE A 58 5.92 20.08 8.20
N LYS A 59 4.59 19.98 8.23
CA LYS A 59 3.79 19.91 7.00
C LYS A 59 4.09 21.07 6.06
N HIS A 60 4.09 22.31 6.57
CA HIS A 60 4.36 23.50 5.75
C HIS A 60 5.77 23.51 5.16
N HIS A 61 6.77 23.07 5.92
CA HIS A 61 8.14 22.98 5.41
C HIS A 61 8.31 21.92 4.32
N ILE A 62 7.69 20.75 4.50
CA ILE A 62 7.72 19.65 3.52
C ILE A 62 6.94 20.04 2.25
N ASP A 63 5.76 20.65 2.39
CA ASP A 63 4.98 21.15 1.26
C ASP A 63 5.72 22.29 0.53
N GLY A 64 6.45 23.13 1.26
CA GLY A 64 7.34 24.16 0.71
C GLY A 64 8.51 23.59 -0.08
N ARG A 65 8.90 22.33 0.15
CA ARG A 65 9.84 21.57 -0.69
C ARG A 65 9.16 20.76 -1.79
N MET A 66 7.87 21.04 -2.04
CA MET A 66 7.06 20.39 -3.06
C MET A 66 6.87 18.88 -2.84
N TYR A 67 7.06 18.35 -1.63
CA TYR A 67 6.71 16.96 -1.35
C TYR A 67 5.21 16.83 -1.09
N THR A 68 4.54 16.03 -1.90
CA THR A 68 3.09 15.84 -1.85
C THR A 68 2.74 14.38 -1.60
N ILE A 69 1.55 14.14 -1.02
CA ILE A 69 1.05 12.79 -0.81
C ILE A 69 0.49 12.25 -2.13
N LYS A 70 0.99 11.11 -2.61
CA LYS A 70 0.56 10.46 -3.85
C LYS A 70 0.18 9.02 -3.61
N LYS A 71 -0.47 8.40 -4.61
CA LYS A 71 -0.80 6.98 -4.57
C LYS A 71 0.48 6.17 -4.81
N THR A 72 0.76 5.21 -3.93
CA THR A 72 1.85 4.26 -4.14
C THR A 72 1.47 3.27 -5.23
N HIS A 73 2.41 3.01 -6.14
CA HIS A 73 2.28 1.98 -7.15
C HIS A 73 3.41 0.97 -6.95
N CYS A 74 3.06 -0.30 -6.83
CA CYS A 74 4.04 -1.38 -6.69
C CYS A 74 4.21 -2.04 -8.05
N ASP A 75 5.22 -1.59 -8.79
CA ASP A 75 5.60 -2.23 -10.02
C ASP A 75 6.76 -3.17 -9.78
N SER A 76 6.41 -4.41 -9.45
CA SER A 76 7.39 -5.48 -9.44
C SER A 76 7.77 -5.82 -10.88
N ASN A 77 9.01 -5.52 -11.27
CA ASN A 77 9.57 -5.96 -12.55
C ASN A 77 9.75 -7.49 -12.63
N TYR A 78 9.33 -8.23 -11.60
CA TYR A 78 9.36 -9.68 -11.52
C TYR A 78 8.79 -10.35 -12.78
N ARG A 79 7.72 -9.80 -13.37
CA ARG A 79 7.09 -10.38 -14.58
C ARG A 79 7.95 -10.33 -15.85
N ASN A 80 8.91 -9.41 -15.90
CA ASN A 80 9.81 -9.21 -17.04
C ASN A 80 11.23 -9.70 -16.75
N LEU A 81 11.48 -10.31 -15.59
CA LEU A 81 12.73 -11.03 -15.37
C LEU A 81 12.90 -12.09 -16.47
N PRO A 82 14.12 -12.27 -17.03
CA PRO A 82 14.37 -13.19 -18.13
C PRO A 82 13.82 -14.61 -17.88
N GLU A 83 14.09 -15.14 -16.68
CA GLU A 83 13.64 -16.46 -16.23
C GLU A 83 12.11 -16.56 -16.22
N ASN A 84 11.43 -15.57 -15.65
CA ASN A 84 9.98 -15.57 -15.52
C ASN A 84 9.25 -15.40 -16.85
N ARG A 85 9.86 -14.71 -17.82
CA ARG A 85 9.31 -14.62 -19.18
C ARG A 85 9.24 -15.99 -19.85
N ILE A 86 10.28 -16.80 -19.66
CA ILE A 86 10.35 -18.17 -20.18
C ILE A 86 9.32 -19.05 -19.47
N LEU A 87 9.28 -19.05 -18.13
CA LEU A 87 8.30 -19.82 -17.36
C LEU A 87 6.85 -19.48 -17.73
N CYS A 88 6.55 -18.18 -17.92
CA CYS A 88 5.22 -17.76 -18.35
C CYS A 88 4.88 -18.22 -19.77
N ARG A 89 5.85 -18.27 -20.69
CA ARG A 89 5.66 -18.79 -22.04
C ARG A 89 5.33 -20.28 -21.98
N ASP A 90 6.17 -21.05 -21.29
CA ASP A 90 6.06 -22.52 -21.25
C ASP A 90 4.74 -22.95 -20.63
N PHE A 91 4.35 -22.31 -19.52
CA PHE A 91 3.04 -22.52 -18.91
C PHE A 91 1.87 -22.31 -19.89
N ILE A 92 1.92 -21.25 -20.72
CA ILE A 92 0.84 -20.97 -21.69
C ILE A 92 0.83 -21.98 -22.82
N VAL A 93 2.00 -22.42 -23.29
CA VAL A 93 2.11 -23.46 -24.32
C VAL A 93 1.50 -24.77 -23.82
N ASP A 94 1.85 -25.20 -22.61
CA ASP A 94 1.30 -26.40 -21.98
C ASP A 94 -0.21 -26.28 -21.76
N LEU A 95 -0.67 -25.12 -21.28
CA LEU A 95 -2.10 -24.84 -21.09
C LEU A 95 -2.89 -24.97 -22.40
N LEU A 96 -2.35 -24.46 -23.50
CA LEU A 96 -2.99 -24.55 -24.82
C LEU A 96 -2.97 -25.98 -25.37
N ALA A 97 -1.89 -26.73 -25.13
CA ALA A 97 -1.80 -28.14 -25.50
C ALA A 97 -2.84 -29.00 -24.75
N TYR A 98 -2.98 -28.84 -23.44
CA TYR A 98 -4.02 -29.54 -22.69
C TYR A 98 -5.43 -29.15 -23.11
N LYS A 99 -5.62 -27.90 -23.53
CA LYS A 99 -6.90 -27.44 -24.07
C LYS A 99 -7.21 -28.07 -25.43
N SER A 100 -6.21 -28.24 -26.30
CA SER A 100 -6.41 -28.90 -27.60
C SER A 100 -6.67 -30.40 -27.46
N GLU A 101 -6.14 -31.04 -26.40
CA GLU A 101 -6.47 -32.41 -25.99
C GLU A 101 -7.89 -32.55 -25.41
N GLY A 102 -8.62 -31.44 -25.22
CA GLY A 102 -9.98 -31.46 -24.66
C GLY A 102 -10.05 -31.65 -23.15
N LYS A 103 -8.93 -31.49 -22.42
CA LYS A 103 -8.93 -31.58 -20.96
C LYS A 103 -9.68 -30.41 -20.33
N GLN A 104 -10.46 -30.70 -19.29
CA GLN A 104 -11.06 -29.67 -18.46
C GLN A 104 -10.02 -29.09 -17.50
N ILE A 105 -9.87 -27.77 -17.54
CA ILE A 105 -8.87 -27.04 -16.73
C ILE A 105 -9.56 -26.47 -15.51
N PHE A 106 -9.07 -26.87 -14.33
CA PHE A 106 -9.50 -26.32 -13.05
C PHE A 106 -8.38 -25.45 -12.48
N TYR A 107 -8.69 -24.17 -12.21
CA TYR A 107 -7.77 -23.27 -11.52
C TYR A 107 -8.00 -23.41 -10.01
N VAL A 108 -6.98 -23.87 -9.29
CA VAL A 108 -6.94 -23.88 -7.83
C VAL A 108 -5.89 -22.87 -7.41
N ASP A 109 -6.30 -21.87 -6.64
CA ASP A 109 -5.40 -20.86 -6.10
C ASP A 109 -5.58 -20.78 -4.58
N GLU A 110 -4.47 -20.63 -3.88
CA GLU A 110 -4.48 -20.46 -2.43
C GLU A 110 -4.73 -18.97 -2.13
N THR A 111 -5.95 -18.64 -1.73
CA THR A 111 -6.20 -17.32 -1.16
C THR A 111 -5.78 -17.33 0.31
N ASN A 112 -4.55 -16.91 0.57
CA ASN A 112 -4.13 -16.64 1.94
C ASN A 112 -4.92 -15.46 2.50
N PHE A 113 -5.59 -15.65 3.64
CA PHE A 113 -6.23 -14.58 4.39
C PHE A 113 -5.18 -13.81 5.19
N ASP A 114 -4.28 -13.14 4.48
CA ASP A 114 -3.29 -12.28 5.10
C ASP A 114 -3.91 -10.93 5.44
N LEU A 115 -3.84 -10.58 6.72
CA LEU A 115 -4.09 -9.22 7.20
C LEU A 115 -2.86 -8.36 6.86
N TRP A 116 -2.58 -8.18 5.57
CA TRP A 116 -1.55 -7.25 5.12
C TRP A 116 -2.10 -5.83 5.13
N CYS A 117 -1.47 -4.95 5.91
CA CYS A 117 -1.82 -3.55 5.98
C CYS A 117 -0.64 -2.70 5.51
N SER A 118 -0.83 -2.02 4.38
CA SER A 118 0.13 -1.03 3.85
C SER A 118 -0.58 0.31 3.63
N ARG A 119 0.18 1.41 3.60
CA ARG A 119 -0.38 2.69 3.18
C ARG A 119 -0.47 2.71 1.66
N SER A 120 -1.65 3.02 1.13
CA SER A 120 -1.88 3.23 -0.30
C SER A 120 -1.37 4.57 -0.80
N ARG A 121 -0.79 5.39 0.08
CA ARG A 121 -0.27 6.70 -0.23
C ARG A 121 1.03 6.98 0.51
N ASP A 122 1.96 7.63 -0.18
CA ASP A 122 3.28 8.02 0.33
C ASP A 122 3.62 9.45 -0.08
N ARG A 123 4.79 9.96 0.34
CA ARG A 123 5.26 11.30 0.00
C ARG A 123 6.30 11.25 -1.12
N SER A 124 6.11 12.06 -2.16
CA SER A 124 7.10 12.26 -3.23
C SER A 124 7.09 13.68 -3.79
N LEU A 125 8.19 14.07 -4.43
CA LEU A 125 8.36 15.36 -5.12
C LEU A 125 7.26 15.59 -6.15
N LYS A 126 6.60 16.76 -6.11
CA LYS A 126 5.57 17.19 -7.05
C LYS A 126 6.10 17.11 -8.49
N GLY A 127 5.30 16.54 -9.39
CA GLY A 127 5.68 16.29 -10.79
C GLY A 127 5.86 14.82 -11.15
N LEU A 128 6.22 13.96 -10.18
CA LEU A 128 6.21 12.51 -10.40
C LEU A 128 4.77 11.96 -10.38
N ALA A 129 4.41 11.07 -11.30
CA ALA A 129 3.06 10.49 -11.35
C ALA A 129 2.81 9.49 -10.21
N TYR A 130 3.85 8.78 -9.79
CA TYR A 130 3.85 7.78 -8.73
C TYR A 130 5.22 7.76 -8.03
N SER A 131 5.32 7.05 -6.91
CA SER A 131 6.56 6.87 -6.15
C SER A 131 6.96 5.38 -6.23
N GLU A 132 8.07 5.10 -6.92
CA GLU A 132 8.73 3.79 -6.96
C GLU A 132 9.77 3.75 -5.83
N ARG A 133 9.42 3.25 -4.65
CA ARG A 133 10.37 3.04 -3.56
C ARG A 133 10.14 1.71 -2.86
N ASN A 134 11.23 1.09 -2.42
CA ASN A 134 11.21 -0.16 -1.65
C ASN A 134 10.34 0.02 -0.41
N PHE A 135 9.39 -0.90 -0.22
CA PHE A 135 8.45 -0.85 0.88
C PHE A 135 9.19 -0.86 2.23
N GLY A 136 9.08 0.22 2.99
CA GLY A 136 9.21 0.14 4.44
C GLY A 136 8.01 -0.62 4.99
N SER A 137 8.24 -1.77 5.65
CA SER A 137 7.19 -2.44 6.40
C SER A 137 6.84 -1.61 7.64
N PHE A 138 5.57 -1.61 8.03
CA PHE A 138 5.20 -1.06 9.33
C PHE A 138 5.84 -1.91 10.44
N THR A 139 6.37 -1.26 11.48
CA THR A 139 6.66 -1.95 12.74
C THR A 139 5.37 -2.58 13.27
N SER A 140 5.48 -3.71 13.99
CA SER A 140 4.33 -4.45 14.54
C SER A 140 3.39 -3.56 15.37
N GLU A 141 3.96 -2.59 16.08
CA GLU A 141 3.24 -1.61 16.90
C GLU A 141 2.45 -0.59 16.06
N ASN A 142 3.06 -0.06 14.99
CA ASN A 142 2.41 0.83 14.05
C ASN A 142 1.31 0.14 13.23
N CYS A 143 1.53 -1.14 12.87
CA CYS A 143 0.49 -2.01 12.31
C CYS A 143 -0.73 -2.09 13.25
N ASN A 144 -0.52 -2.40 14.52
CA ASN A 144 -1.60 -2.53 15.50
C ASN A 144 -2.41 -1.22 15.69
N LYS A 145 -1.74 -0.07 15.71
CA LYS A 145 -2.38 1.25 15.78
C LYS A 145 -3.20 1.57 14.52
N PHE A 146 -2.67 1.20 13.35
CA PHE A 146 -3.39 1.30 12.08
C PHE A 146 -4.62 0.38 12.06
N PHE A 147 -4.49 -0.89 12.44
CA PHE A 147 -5.62 -1.84 12.53
C PHE A 147 -6.74 -1.31 13.43
N ARG A 148 -6.41 -0.75 14.60
CA ARG A 148 -7.42 -0.15 15.49
C ARG A 148 -8.18 0.98 14.80
N ARG A 149 -7.49 1.90 14.13
CA ARG A 149 -8.11 3.02 13.39
C ARG A 149 -8.92 2.54 12.18
N LEU A 150 -8.37 1.61 11.41
CA LEU A 150 -8.99 1.03 10.22
C LEU A 150 -10.28 0.32 10.58
N LEU A 151 -10.27 -0.55 11.60
CA LEU A 151 -11.47 -1.27 12.05
C LEU A 151 -12.56 -0.32 12.57
N THR A 152 -12.19 0.77 13.25
CA THR A 152 -13.14 1.81 13.68
C THR A 152 -13.71 2.60 12.50
N HIS A 153 -12.91 2.89 11.48
CA HIS A 153 -13.36 3.59 10.28
C HIS A 153 -14.27 2.71 9.42
N ILE A 154 -13.85 1.47 9.17
CA ILE A 154 -14.58 0.45 8.45
C ILE A 154 -15.97 0.18 9.03
N ALA A 155 -16.07 0.13 10.36
CA ALA A 155 -17.35 -0.03 11.05
C ALA A 155 -18.35 1.10 10.73
N ARG A 156 -17.85 2.25 10.22
CA ARG A 156 -18.65 3.43 9.87
C ARG A 156 -18.86 3.61 8.36
N THR A 157 -18.02 3.07 7.46
CA THR A 157 -17.98 3.53 6.05
C THR A 157 -18.00 2.47 4.94
N THR A 158 -17.65 1.19 5.15
CA THR A 158 -17.43 0.27 4.01
C THR A 158 -18.62 -0.61 3.62
N ARG A 159 -18.78 -0.81 2.30
CA ARG A 159 -19.79 -1.66 1.62
C ARG A 159 -19.35 -3.11 1.36
N HIS A 160 -18.16 -3.53 1.77
CA HIS A 160 -17.64 -4.88 1.48
C HIS A 160 -18.02 -5.89 2.58
N ASP A 161 -18.67 -6.98 2.19
CA ASP A 161 -19.28 -7.96 3.10
C ASP A 161 -18.27 -8.65 4.04
N ASN A 162 -17.06 -8.92 3.54
CA ASN A 162 -15.97 -9.58 4.28
C ASN A 162 -15.52 -8.73 5.47
N VAL A 163 -15.38 -7.45 5.17
CA VAL A 163 -14.93 -6.43 6.09
C VAL A 163 -16.03 -6.14 7.13
N ARG A 164 -17.30 -6.21 6.73
CA ARG A 164 -18.45 -6.16 7.64
C ARG A 164 -18.53 -7.36 8.58
N PHE A 165 -18.28 -8.58 8.09
CA PHE A 165 -18.31 -9.78 8.93
C PHE A 165 -17.28 -9.69 10.06
N LEU A 166 -16.03 -9.37 9.73
CA LEU A 166 -14.97 -9.22 10.74
C LEU A 166 -15.24 -8.03 11.68
N ALA A 167 -15.78 -6.91 11.17
CA ALA A 167 -16.14 -5.77 12.00
C ALA A 167 -17.26 -6.10 13.01
N ARG A 168 -18.28 -6.86 12.60
CA ARG A 168 -19.38 -7.29 13.49
C ARG A 168 -18.90 -8.24 14.59
N HIS A 169 -17.97 -9.14 14.27
CA HIS A 169 -17.42 -10.11 15.22
C HIS A 169 -16.17 -9.62 15.96
N ARG A 170 -15.78 -8.34 15.79
CA ARG A 170 -14.55 -7.77 16.35
C ARG A 170 -14.39 -8.03 17.85
N LYS A 171 -15.44 -7.83 18.65
CA LYS A 171 -15.36 -8.03 20.11
C LYS A 171 -14.98 -9.48 20.44
N ALA A 172 -15.60 -10.44 19.75
CA ALA A 172 -15.35 -11.87 19.96
C ALA A 172 -13.98 -12.31 19.41
N ILE A 173 -13.53 -11.76 18.28
CA ILE A 173 -12.19 -12.01 17.71
C ILE A 173 -11.07 -11.53 18.65
N LEU A 174 -11.30 -10.43 19.38
CA LEU A 174 -10.33 -9.86 20.32
C LEU A 174 -10.35 -10.56 21.69
N GLN A 175 -11.49 -11.13 22.09
CA GLN A 175 -11.62 -11.88 23.34
C GLN A 175 -11.27 -13.35 23.10
N VAL A 176 -9.98 -13.69 23.26
CA VAL A 176 -9.50 -15.06 23.10
C VAL A 176 -9.90 -15.88 24.34
N PRO A 177 -10.59 -17.04 24.16
CA PRO A 177 -10.95 -17.90 25.27
C PRO A 177 -9.72 -18.42 26.03
N PRO A 178 -9.83 -18.68 27.35
CA PRO A 178 -8.78 -19.36 28.09
C PRO A 178 -8.49 -20.73 27.46
N HIS A 179 -7.22 -21.15 27.50
CA HIS A 179 -6.72 -22.41 26.91
C HIS A 179 -6.72 -22.49 25.37
N ARG A 180 -6.90 -21.36 24.66
CA ARG A 180 -6.68 -21.29 23.21
C ARG A 180 -5.56 -20.33 22.84
N THR A 181 -4.85 -20.66 21.76
CA THR A 181 -3.89 -19.73 21.17
C THR A 181 -4.62 -18.65 20.38
N ILE A 182 -4.05 -17.44 20.37
CA ILE A 182 -4.57 -16.30 19.58
C ILE A 182 -4.70 -16.70 18.10
N LYS A 183 -3.73 -17.47 17.58
CA LYS A 183 -3.72 -17.95 16.20
C LYS A 183 -4.93 -18.83 15.91
N ALA A 184 -5.12 -19.91 16.67
CA ALA A 184 -6.21 -20.86 16.46
C ALA A 184 -7.59 -20.19 16.58
N HIS A 185 -7.75 -19.29 17.55
CA HIS A 185 -9.00 -18.54 17.73
C HIS A 185 -9.33 -17.65 16.53
N ARG A 186 -8.35 -16.88 16.04
CA ARG A 186 -8.58 -15.97 14.91
C ARG A 186 -8.74 -16.70 13.59
N GLU A 187 -8.03 -17.81 13.42
CA GLU A 187 -8.13 -18.68 12.24
C GLU A 187 -9.56 -19.21 12.06
N GLU A 188 -10.25 -19.57 13.14
CA GLU A 188 -11.63 -20.02 13.09
C GLU A 188 -12.57 -18.95 12.52
N TYR A 189 -12.42 -17.69 12.94
CA TYR A 189 -13.21 -16.58 12.40
C TYR A 189 -12.90 -16.28 10.93
N LEU A 190 -11.67 -16.53 10.47
CA LEU A 190 -11.33 -16.41 9.06
C LEU A 190 -11.99 -17.53 8.24
N LYS A 191 -12.01 -18.77 8.74
CA LYS A 191 -12.72 -19.89 8.11
C LYS A 191 -14.22 -19.62 8.02
N LEU A 192 -14.85 -19.17 9.11
CA LEU A 192 -16.26 -18.78 9.13
C LEU A 192 -16.57 -17.64 8.14
N ALA A 193 -15.68 -16.65 8.04
CA ALA A 193 -15.82 -15.59 7.05
C ALA A 193 -15.74 -16.16 5.63
N ALA A 194 -14.75 -17.03 5.36
CA ALA A 194 -14.56 -17.67 4.08
C ALA A 194 -15.81 -18.46 3.67
N ASP A 195 -16.30 -19.35 4.52
CA ASP A 195 -17.49 -20.18 4.24
C ASP A 195 -18.71 -19.32 3.89
N LEU A 196 -18.88 -18.18 4.57
CA LEU A 196 -20.00 -17.27 4.34
C LEU A 196 -19.87 -16.37 3.10
N LEU A 197 -18.68 -16.28 2.50
CA LEU A 197 -18.39 -15.29 1.46
C LEU A 197 -17.91 -15.92 0.17
N VAL A 198 -17.31 -17.11 0.25
CA VAL A 198 -16.81 -17.89 -0.88
C VAL A 198 -17.93 -18.11 -1.90
N TYR A 199 -19.15 -18.47 -1.46
CA TYR A 199 -20.27 -18.67 -2.39
C TYR A 199 -20.73 -17.38 -3.09
N LYS A 200 -20.50 -16.20 -2.50
CA LYS A 200 -20.81 -14.90 -3.14
C LYS A 200 -19.70 -14.45 -4.08
N ALA A 201 -18.45 -14.79 -3.75
CA ALA A 201 -17.27 -14.37 -4.50
C ALA A 201 -16.95 -15.32 -5.66
N ILE A 202 -17.26 -16.61 -5.53
CA ILE A 202 -16.99 -17.65 -6.51
C ILE A 202 -18.31 -18.03 -7.20
N THR A 203 -18.65 -17.28 -8.24
CA THR A 203 -19.78 -17.60 -9.12
C THR A 203 -19.25 -18.08 -10.46
N PRO A 204 -19.96 -18.98 -11.19
CA PRO A 204 -19.54 -19.42 -12.52
C PRO A 204 -19.24 -18.26 -13.48
N TYR A 205 -20.05 -17.19 -13.41
CA TYR A 205 -19.84 -15.98 -14.18
C TYR A 205 -18.50 -15.29 -13.86
N LEU A 206 -18.18 -15.09 -12.57
CA LEU A 206 -16.92 -14.49 -12.16
C LEU A 206 -15.73 -15.37 -12.51
N CYS A 207 -15.82 -16.69 -12.28
CA CYS A 207 -14.79 -17.65 -12.68
C CYS A 207 -14.50 -17.59 -14.18
N TYR A 208 -15.54 -17.57 -15.01
CA TYR A 208 -15.40 -17.44 -16.47
C TYR A 208 -14.79 -16.08 -16.86
N LYS A 209 -15.28 -14.99 -16.28
CA LYS A 209 -14.73 -13.65 -16.54
C LYS A 209 -13.25 -13.57 -16.19
N TYR A 210 -12.84 -14.14 -15.05
CA TYR A 210 -11.44 -14.13 -14.62
C TYR A 210 -10.56 -15.10 -15.42
N SER A 211 -11.09 -16.24 -15.87
CA SER A 211 -10.32 -17.15 -16.74
C SER A 211 -10.04 -16.57 -18.13
N LEU A 212 -10.87 -15.63 -18.60
CA LEU A 212 -10.64 -14.91 -19.85
C LEU A 212 -9.61 -13.77 -19.71
N HIS A 213 -9.41 -13.22 -18.51
CA HIS A 213 -8.54 -12.07 -18.31
C HIS A 213 -7.07 -12.30 -18.78
N PRO A 214 -6.44 -13.48 -18.56
CA PRO A 214 -5.11 -13.77 -19.07
C PRO A 214 -5.01 -13.90 -20.59
N VAL A 215 -6.12 -14.19 -21.28
CA VAL A 215 -6.11 -14.53 -22.72
C VAL A 215 -5.57 -13.39 -23.58
N LYS A 216 -5.90 -12.13 -23.21
CA LYS A 216 -5.38 -10.93 -23.91
C LYS A 216 -3.86 -10.82 -23.91
N PHE A 217 -3.18 -11.55 -23.01
CA PHE A 217 -1.73 -11.53 -22.87
C PHE A 217 -1.01 -12.72 -23.51
N HIS A 218 -1.73 -13.76 -23.94
CA HIS A 218 -1.12 -15.00 -24.44
C HIS A 218 -0.18 -14.76 -25.62
N ALA A 219 -0.61 -13.98 -26.61
CA ALA A 219 0.21 -13.69 -27.80
C ALA A 219 1.56 -13.03 -27.44
N ARG A 220 1.54 -12.05 -26.53
CA ARG A 220 2.76 -11.37 -26.08
C ARG A 220 3.68 -12.30 -25.30
N ARG A 221 3.11 -13.14 -24.42
CA ARG A 221 3.88 -14.12 -23.63
C ARG A 221 4.51 -15.21 -24.48
N ILE A 222 3.79 -15.71 -25.49
CA ILE A 222 4.33 -16.70 -26.45
C ILE A 222 5.53 -16.11 -27.20
N GLN A 223 5.43 -14.84 -27.59
CA GLN A 223 6.51 -14.09 -28.24
C GLN A 223 7.60 -13.60 -27.28
N VAL A 224 7.52 -13.95 -25.98
CA VAL A 224 8.47 -13.54 -24.92
C VAL A 224 8.67 -12.02 -24.88
N LYS A 225 7.62 -11.25 -25.20
CA LYS A 225 7.64 -9.80 -25.15
C LYS A 225 7.48 -9.30 -23.73
N ASP A 226 8.05 -8.13 -23.45
CA ASP A 226 7.86 -7.46 -22.17
C ASP A 226 6.40 -7.09 -21.97
N MET A 227 5.97 -7.24 -20.72
CA MET A 227 4.60 -6.96 -20.32
C MET A 227 4.47 -5.48 -19.96
N PRO A 228 3.48 -4.78 -20.55
CA PRO A 228 3.19 -3.41 -20.14
C PRO A 228 2.71 -3.43 -18.69
N VAL A 229 3.11 -2.40 -17.96
CA VAL A 229 2.79 -2.22 -16.56
C VAL A 229 1.72 -1.13 -16.48
N GLY A 230 0.58 -1.43 -15.83
CA GLY A 230 -0.50 -0.46 -15.62
C GLY A 230 -1.63 -0.41 -16.67
N GLU A 231 -1.82 -1.44 -17.49
CA GLU A 231 -3.00 -1.59 -18.37
C GLU A 231 -4.24 -2.20 -17.68
#